data_AF-A0A258X3X7-F1
#
_entry.id   AF-A0A258X3X7-F1
#
_cell.length_a   1.000
_cell.length_b   1.000
_cell.length_c   1.000
_cell.angle_alpha   90.00
_cell.angle_beta   90.00
_cell.angle_gamma   90.00
#
_symmetry.space_group_name_H-M   'P 1'
#
loop_
_entity.id
_entity.type
_entity.pdbx_description
1 polymer ?
#
loop_
_entity_poly.entity_id
_entity_poly.type
_entity_poly.pdbx_seq_one_letter_code
_entity_poly.pdbx_strand_id
1 'polypeptide(L)'
;MILEAFTTSTAIVALAEIGDKTQLLAIVLAARFKRPLPIVLGILVATLANHFLAALLGATAAAFLDGQWFRFAVAVGFVAMGLWTL
;
A
#
# COMPACT_ATOMS: atom_id res chain seq x y z
N MET A 1 9.01 20.95 -4.52
CA MET A 1 8.83 20.16 -3.28
C MET A 1 7.46 19.48 -3.17
N ILE A 2 6.32 20.17 -2.95
CA ILE A 2 5.02 19.48 -2.79
C ILE A 2 4.58 18.74 -4.06
N LEU A 3 4.62 19.42 -5.21
CA LEU A 3 4.23 18.81 -6.48
C LEU A 3 5.12 17.62 -6.84
N GLU A 4 6.44 17.73 -6.60
CA GLU A 4 7.41 16.65 -6.83
C GLU A 4 7.17 15.47 -5.90
N ALA A 5 6.90 15.70 -4.62
CA ALA A 5 6.61 14.64 -3.67
C ALA A 5 5.32 13.90 -4.06
N PHE A 6 4.29 14.64 -4.49
CA PHE A 6 3.04 14.05 -4.97
C PHE A 6 3.24 13.20 -6.23
N THR A 7 3.89 13.73 -7.26
CA THR A 7 4.09 13.00 -8.52
C THR A 7 5.03 11.81 -8.36
N THR A 8 6.12 11.97 -7.61
CA THR A 8 7.10 10.89 -7.38
C THR A 8 6.50 9.76 -6.56
N SER A 9 5.83 10.07 -5.44
CA SER A 9 5.19 9.04 -4.61
C SER A 9 4.08 8.32 -5.36
N THR A 10 3.23 9.06 -6.09
CA THR A 10 2.15 8.47 -6.89
C THR A 10 2.73 7.53 -7.96
N ALA A 11 3.76 7.96 -8.69
CA ALA A 11 4.37 7.14 -9.74
C ALA A 11 5.03 5.88 -9.18
N ILE A 12 5.83 6.00 -8.12
CA ILE A 12 6.53 4.87 -7.51
C ILE A 12 5.53 3.87 -6.93
N VAL A 13 4.53 4.34 -6.17
CA VAL A 13 3.51 3.47 -5.57
C VAL A 13 2.67 2.81 -6.65
N ALA A 14 2.23 3.55 -7.68
CA ALA A 14 1.45 2.97 -8.77
C ALA A 14 2.21 1.89 -9.54
N LEU A 15 3.51 2.08 -9.76
CA LEU A 15 4.37 1.08 -10.40
C LEU A 15 4.63 -0.13 -9.47
N ALA A 16 4.84 0.11 -8.17
CA ALA A 16 5.08 -0.95 -7.20
C ALA A 16 3.84 -1.82 -6.94
N GLU A 17 2.64 -1.25 -7.05
CA GLU A 17 1.37 -1.95 -6.83
C GLU A 17 0.74 -2.51 -8.11
N ILE A 18 1.38 -2.35 -9.28
CA ILE A 18 0.83 -2.87 -10.53
C ILE A 18 0.86 -4.40 -10.56
N GLY A 19 -0.27 -5.02 -10.85
CA GLY A 19 -0.42 -6.48 -10.87
C GLY A 19 -0.52 -7.13 -9.49
N ASP A 20 -0.67 -6.37 -8.41
CA ASP A 20 -0.84 -6.91 -7.07
C ASP A 20 -2.15 -7.72 -6.92
N LYS A 21 -2.22 -8.57 -5.88
CA LYS A 21 -3.38 -9.36 -5.48
C LYS A 21 -4.66 -8.51 -5.38
N THR A 22 -4.56 -7.27 -4.93
CA THR A 22 -5.70 -6.33 -4.88
C THR A 22 -6.24 -6.00 -6.28
N GLN A 23 -5.38 -5.80 -7.27
CA GLN A 23 -5.77 -5.58 -8.67
C GLN A 23 -6.38 -6.86 -9.27
N LEU A 24 -5.78 -8.03 -9.02
CA LEU A 24 -6.35 -9.30 -9.48
C LEU A 24 -7.75 -9.54 -8.89
N LEU A 25 -7.94 -9.25 -7.60
CA LEU A 25 -9.24 -9.33 -6.95
C LEU A 25 -10.23 -8.32 -7.55
N ALA A 26 -9.79 -7.09 -7.86
CA ALA A 26 -10.62 -6.10 -8.56
C ALA A 26 -11.12 -6.64 -9.91
N ILE A 27 -10.24 -7.24 -10.70
CA ILE A 27 -10.56 -7.83 -12.01
C ILE A 27 -11.56 -8.99 -11.84
N VAL A 28 -11.31 -9.90 -10.89
CA VAL A 28 -12.19 -11.05 -10.63
C VAL A 28 -13.58 -10.59 -10.18
N LEU A 29 -13.67 -9.64 -9.26
CA LEU A 29 -14.94 -9.08 -8.80
C LEU A 29 -15.67 -8.37 -9.95
N ALA A 30 -14.95 -7.56 -10.75
CA ALA A 30 -15.52 -6.86 -11.89
C ALA A 30 -16.09 -7.83 -12.93
N ALA A 31 -15.37 -8.92 -13.22
CA ALA A 31 -15.83 -9.99 -14.11
C ALA A 31 -17.03 -10.75 -13.54
N ARG A 32 -17.03 -11.08 -12.24
CA ARG A 32 -18.09 -11.84 -11.57
C ARG A 32 -19.40 -11.06 -11.48
N PHE A 33 -19.35 -9.81 -11.05
CA PHE A 33 -20.54 -8.99 -10.78
C PHE A 33 -20.96 -8.13 -11.97
N LYS A 34 -20.15 -8.09 -13.04
CA LYS A 34 -20.40 -7.28 -14.26
C LYS A 34 -20.66 -5.80 -13.97
N ARG A 35 -20.10 -5.29 -12.86
CA ARG A 35 -20.22 -3.89 -12.43
C ARG A 35 -18.83 -3.30 -12.15
N PRO A 36 -18.02 -3.03 -13.20
CA PRO A 36 -16.64 -2.62 -13.04
C PRO A 36 -16.51 -1.26 -12.33
N LEU A 37 -17.33 -0.26 -12.67
CA LEU A 37 -17.21 1.09 -12.10
C LEU A 37 -17.38 1.10 -10.57
N PRO A 38 -18.47 0.57 -9.97
CA PRO A 38 -18.61 0.56 -8.52
C PRO A 38 -17.49 -0.17 -7.79
N ILE A 39 -16.97 -1.25 -8.37
CA ILE A 39 -15.89 -2.07 -7.78
C ILE A 39 -14.58 -1.30 -7.80
N VAL A 40 -14.21 -0.73 -8.94
CA VAL A 40 -12.99 0.08 -9.09
C VAL A 40 -13.05 1.30 -8.16
N LEU A 41 -14.18 2.01 -8.11
CA LEU A 41 -14.35 3.15 -7.21
C LEU A 41 -14.29 2.75 -5.75
N GLY A 42 -14.91 1.63 -5.37
CA GLY A 42 -14.85 1.11 -4.00
C GLY A 42 -13.43 0.78 -3.57
N ILE A 43 -12.67 0.10 -4.43
CA ILE A 43 -11.26 -0.23 -4.17
C ILE A 43 -10.41 1.04 -4.13
N LEU A 44 -10.61 1.98 -5.06
CA LEU A 44 -9.90 3.25 -5.08
C LEU A 44 -10.09 4.03 -3.77
N VAL A 45 -11.35 4.18 -3.31
CA VAL A 45 -11.67 4.88 -2.06
C VAL A 45 -11.06 4.15 -0.87
N ALA A 46 -11.15 2.82 -0.83
CA ALA A 46 -10.56 2.01 0.23
C ALA A 46 -9.02 2.17 0.28
N THR A 47 -8.34 2.12 -0.87
CA THR A 47 -6.89 2.28 -0.96
C THR A 47 -6.45 3.68 -0.55
N LEU A 48 -7.13 4.73 -1.02
CA LEU A 48 -6.83 6.11 -0.63
C LEU A 48 -7.04 6.33 0.87
N ALA A 49 -8.15 5.82 1.42
CA ALA A 49 -8.42 5.92 2.84
C ALA A 49 -7.37 5.16 3.68
N ASN A 50 -7.00 3.94 3.27
CA ASN A 50 -5.98 3.15 3.95
C ASN A 50 -4.62 3.86 3.96
N HIS A 51 -4.18 4.38 2.81
CA HIS A 51 -2.92 5.13 2.71
C HIS A 51 -2.95 6.42 3.52
N PHE A 52 -4.06 7.17 3.47
CA PHE A 52 -4.21 8.39 4.25
C PHE A 52 -4.12 8.12 5.75
N LEU A 53 -4.85 7.10 6.25
CA LEU A 53 -4.81 6.73 7.65
C LEU A 53 -3.42 6.21 8.06
N ALA A 54 -2.79 5.38 7.23
CA ALA A 54 -1.43 4.89 7.47
C ALA A 54 -0.41 6.04 7.53
N ALA A 55 -0.51 7.04 6.64
CA ALA A 55 0.35 8.21 6.65
C ALA A 55 0.09 9.11 7.87
N LEU A 56 -1.19 9.35 8.21
CA LEU A 56 -1.58 10.16 9.36
C LEU A 56 -1.08 9.57 10.68
N LEU A 57 -1.31 8.27 10.89
CA LEU A 57 -0.85 7.56 12.09
C LEU A 57 0.66 7.32 12.05
N GLY A 58 1.22 7.03 10.88
CA GLY A 58 2.65 6.83 10.69
C GLY A 58 3.46 8.08 11.03
N ALA A 59 2.96 9.26 10.66
CA ALA A 59 3.61 10.54 10.98
C ALA A 59 3.69 10.79 12.49
N THR A 60 2.64 10.43 13.25
CA THR A 60 2.65 10.59 14.72
C THR A 60 3.43 9.46 15.41
N ALA A 61 3.39 8.25 14.85
CA ALA A 61 4.11 7.09 15.38
C ALA A 61 5.62 7.15 15.10
N ALA A 62 6.06 7.88 14.05
CA ALA A 62 7.45 7.91 13.61
C ALA A 62 8.45 8.25 14.72
N ALA A 63 8.07 9.14 15.65
CA ALA A 63 8.90 9.51 16.80
C ALA A 63 9.21 8.33 17.74
N PHE A 64 8.32 7.34 17.82
CA PHE A 64 8.51 6.14 18.63
C PHE A 64 9.26 5.02 17.90
N LEU A 65 9.38 5.14 16.57
CA LEU A 65 10.00 4.14 15.71
C LEU A 65 11.45 4.50 15.34
N ASP A 66 11.97 5.58 15.91
CA ASP A 66 13.31 6.07 15.62
C ASP A 66 14.35 5.32 16.47
N GLY A 67 15.10 4.41 15.84
CA GLY A 67 16.08 3.59 16.55
C GLY A 67 16.69 2.45 15.72
N GLN A 68 17.83 1.95 16.17
CA GLN A 68 18.50 0.80 15.54
C GLN A 68 17.70 -0.50 15.71
N TRP A 69 17.00 -0.67 16.84
CA TRP A 69 16.17 -1.84 17.10
C TRP A 69 15.01 -1.96 16.10
N PHE A 70 14.30 -0.86 15.83
CA PHE A 70 13.18 -0.87 14.88
C PHE A 70 13.64 -1.24 13.47
N ARG A 71 14.79 -0.72 13.02
CA ARG A 71 15.40 -1.09 11.73
C ARG A 71 15.70 -2.59 11.64
N PHE A 72 16.26 -3.16 12.71
CA PHE A 72 16.50 -4.60 12.78
C PHE A 72 15.20 -5.42 12.78
N ALA A 73 14.19 -4.97 13.52
CA ALA A 73 12.88 -5.62 13.55
C ALA A 73 12.22 -5.64 12.16
N VAL A 74 12.28 -4.52 11.42
CA VAL A 74 11.78 -4.45 10.04
C VAL A 74 12.57 -5.38 9.12
N ALA A 75 13.90 -5.35 9.16
CA ALA A 75 14.74 -6.21 8.31
C ALA A 75 14.47 -7.71 8.56
N VAL A 76 14.42 -8.13 9.82
CA VAL A 76 14.09 -9.51 10.20
C VAL A 76 12.67 -9.87 9.75
N GLY A 77 11.71 -8.94 9.91
CA GLY A 77 10.33 -9.13 9.43
C GLY A 77 10.25 -9.37 7.93
N PHE A 78 10.97 -8.59 7.12
CA PHE A 78 11.03 -8.79 5.66
C PHE A 78 11.64 -10.14 5.29
N VAL A 79 12.74 -10.56 5.94
CA VAL A 79 13.36 -11.87 5.71
C VAL A 79 12.40 -13.00 6.11
N ALA A 80 11.76 -12.88 7.27
CA ALA A 80 10.80 -13.88 7.74
C ALA A 80 9.60 -14.02 6.80
N MET A 81 9.05 -12.89 6.32
CA MET A 81 7.97 -12.89 5.34
C MET A 81 8.41 -13.52 4.01
N GLY A 82 9.60 -13.17 3.52
CA GLY A 82 10.16 -13.77 2.30
C GLY A 82 10.30 -15.28 2.39
N LEU A 83 10.83 -15.78 3.52
CA LEU A 83 10.96 -17.21 3.80
C LEU A 83 9.60 -17.91 3.94
N TRP A 84 8.59 -17.25 4.50
CA TRP A 84 7.24 -17.80 4.64
C TRP A 84 6.50 -17.90 3.29
N THR A 85 6.75 -16.97 2.37
CA THR A 85 6.04 -16.91 1.08
C THR A 85 6.64 -17.77 -0.02
N LEU A 86 7.87 -18.29 0.17
CA LEU A 86 8.51 -19.27 -0.70
C LEU A 86 7.92 -20.67 -0.50
#